data_AF-A0AAW9FTD3-F1
#
_entry.id   AF-A0AAW9FTD3-F1
#
_cell.length_a   1.000
_cell.length_b   1.000
_cell.length_c   1.000
_cell.angle_alpha   90.00
_cell.angle_beta   90.00
_cell.angle_gamma   90.00
#
_symmetry.space_group_name_H-M   'P 1'
#
loop_
_entity.id
_entity.type
_entity.pdbx_description
1 polymer ?
#
loop_
_entity_poly.entity_id
_entity_poly.type
_entity_poly.pdbx_seq_one_letter_code
_entity_poly.pdbx_strand_id
1 'polypeptide(L)' 'MQFRTSTNVANCLGDAISTHHDAFDMASAACKLFGADAALAVAFSALDARLDGRDSDFRLWTSVFHTLTRD' A
#
# COMPACT_ATOMS: atom_id res chain seq x y z
N MET A 1 13.01 -24.70 35.92
CA MET A 1 12.90 -24.76 34.45
C MET A 1 13.43 -23.44 33.89
N GLN A 2 14.65 -23.45 33.33
CA GLN A 2 15.25 -22.26 32.72
C GLN A 2 15.18 -22.44 31.20
N PHE A 3 14.41 -21.59 30.51
CA PHE A 3 14.42 -21.55 29.06
C PHE A 3 15.56 -20.64 28.61
N ARG A 4 16.59 -21.26 28.05
CA ARG A 4 17.76 -20.59 27.48
C ARG A 4 17.34 -19.83 26.22
N THR A 5 17.74 -18.57 26.18
CA THR A 5 17.92 -17.76 24.97
C THR A 5 18.70 -18.55 23.92
N SER A 6 18.14 -18.70 22.72
CA SER A 6 18.91 -19.04 21.53
C SER A 6 18.59 -18.05 20.42
N THR A 7 19.59 -17.24 20.16
CA THR A 7 19.70 -16.18 19.18
C THR A 7 19.57 -16.72 17.74
N ASN A 8 18.91 -15.94 16.89
CA ASN A 8 19.37 -15.65 15.52
C ASN A 8 19.27 -16.74 14.44
N VAL A 9 18.04 -17.05 13.98
CA VAL A 9 17.80 -17.59 12.62
C VAL A 9 16.54 -17.02 11.92
N ALA A 10 15.86 -16.02 12.50
CA ALA A 10 14.60 -15.49 11.94
C ALA A 10 14.75 -14.21 11.10
N ASN A 11 15.97 -13.77 10.78
CA ASN A 11 16.20 -12.50 10.06
C ASN A 11 16.62 -12.66 8.59
N CYS A 12 16.59 -13.86 8.02
CA CYS A 12 17.03 -14.07 6.62
C CYS A 12 15.91 -14.02 5.57
N LEU A 13 14.68 -13.60 5.94
CA LEU A 13 13.57 -13.47 4.98
C LEU A 13 12.72 -12.21 5.22
N GLY A 14 13.34 -11.14 5.74
CA GLY A 14 12.65 -9.89 6.07
C GLY A 14 12.84 -8.75 5.07
N ASP A 15 13.57 -8.96 3.97
CA ASP A 15 14.11 -7.86 3.14
C ASP A 15 13.82 -7.99 1.62
N ALA A 16 12.99 -8.94 1.19
CA ALA A 16 12.83 -9.25 -0.24
C ALA A 16 11.53 -8.74 -0.91
N ILE A 17 10.59 -8.12 -0.18
CA ILE A 17 9.36 -7.58 -0.79
C ILE A 17 9.00 -6.26 -0.11
N SER A 18 9.90 -5.27 -0.20
CA SER A 18 9.44 -3.89 -0.17
C SER A 18 8.87 -3.62 -1.57
N THR A 19 7.66 -4.12 -1.84
CA THR A 19 6.85 -3.67 -2.98
C THR A 19 6.45 -2.23 -2.70
N HIS A 20 7.44 -1.34 -2.76
CA HIS A 20 7.27 0.08 -2.83
C HIS A 20 6.78 0.37 -4.26
N HIS A 21 5.57 -0.11 -4.58
CA HIS A 21 4.88 0.35 -5.76
C HIS A 21 4.73 1.86 -5.57
N ASP A 22 5.36 2.60 -6.47
CA ASP A 22 5.19 4.03 -6.49
C ASP A 22 3.72 4.36 -6.80
N ALA A 23 3.28 5.54 -6.37
CA ALA A 23 1.91 5.97 -6.59
C ALA A 23 1.55 6.00 -8.09
N PHE A 24 2.54 6.07 -8.97
CA PHE A 24 2.39 6.08 -10.41
C PHE A 24 2.07 4.68 -10.97
N ASP A 25 2.79 3.63 -10.58
CA ASP A 25 2.47 2.25 -11.00
C ASP A 25 1.08 1.84 -10.52
N MET A 26 0.74 2.23 -9.28
CA MET A 26 -0.60 2.00 -8.72
C MET A 26 -1.69 2.79 -9.45
N ALA A 27 -1.42 4.03 -9.85
CA ALA A 27 -2.35 4.84 -10.66
C ALA A 27 -2.57 4.20 -12.04
N SER A 28 -1.48 3.77 -12.70
CA SER A 28 -1.55 3.07 -13.98
C SER A 28 -2.34 1.76 -13.88
N ALA A 29 -2.13 0.99 -12.82
CA ALA A 29 -2.89 -0.22 -12.56
C ALA A 29 -4.38 0.06 -12.30
N ALA A 30 -4.69 1.09 -11.50
CA ALA A 30 -6.06 1.51 -11.24
C ALA A 30 -6.77 1.94 -12.53
N CYS A 31 -6.12 2.70 -13.41
CA CYS A 31 -6.65 3.05 -14.73
C CYS A 31 -6.90 1.81 -15.60
N LYS A 32 -6.01 0.82 -15.59
CA LYS A 32 -6.20 -0.42 -16.36
C LYS A 32 -7.36 -1.27 -15.83
N LEU A 33 -7.61 -1.26 -14.53
CA LEU A 33 -8.63 -2.10 -13.90
C LEU A 33 -10.02 -1.44 -13.90
N PHE A 34 -10.08 -0.14 -13.62
CA PHE A 34 -11.33 0.60 -13.40
C PHE A 34 -11.65 1.62 -14.49
N GLY A 35 -10.71 1.89 -15.41
CA GLY A 35 -10.93 2.84 -16.50
C GLY A 35 -11.27 4.24 -15.99
N ALA A 36 -12.41 4.78 -16.45
CA ALA A 36 -12.89 6.10 -16.07
C ALA A 36 -13.17 6.24 -14.56
N ASP A 37 -13.46 5.14 -13.87
CA ASP A 37 -13.78 5.13 -12.45
C ASP A 37 -12.55 4.95 -11.55
N ALA A 38 -11.32 4.96 -12.10
CA ALA A 38 -10.09 4.73 -11.35
C ALA A 38 -9.90 5.71 -10.18
N ALA A 39 -10.14 7.00 -10.39
CA ALA A 39 -10.04 8.00 -9.33
C ALA A 39 -11.07 7.74 -8.21
N LEU A 40 -12.30 7.35 -8.58
CA LEU A 40 -13.35 7.02 -7.63
C LEU A 40 -12.99 5.78 -6.81
N ALA A 41 -12.56 4.70 -7.46
CA ALA A 41 -12.14 3.47 -6.80
C ALA A 41 -10.98 3.71 -5.81
N VAL A 42 -9.97 4.49 -6.22
CA VAL A 42 -8.85 4.86 -5.36
C VAL A 42 -9.29 5.72 -4.17
N ALA A 43 -10.23 6.65 -4.36
CA ALA A 43 -10.78 7.45 -3.26
C ALA A 43 -11.49 6.58 -2.22
N PHE A 44 -12.30 5.60 -2.66
CA PHE A 44 -12.94 4.64 -1.75
C PHE A 44 -11.91 3.79 -1.00
N SER A 45 -10.86 3.31 -1.69
CA SER A 45 -9.77 2.56 -1.05
C SER A 45 -9.03 3.38 0.01
N ALA A 46 -8.84 4.69 -0.22
CA ALA A 46 -8.27 5.58 0.78
C ALA A 46 -9.19 5.70 2.01
N LEU A 47 -10.48 5.94 1.79
CA LEU A 47 -11.46 6.05 2.89
C LEU A 47 -11.55 4.77 3.71
N ASP A 48 -11.61 3.61 3.04
CA ASP A 48 -11.61 2.29 3.68
C ASP A 48 -10.36 2.09 4.55
N ALA A 49 -9.17 2.36 3.99
CA ALA A 49 -7.92 2.29 4.73
C ALA A 49 -7.90 3.22 5.96
N ARG A 50 -8.48 4.41 5.87
CA ARG A 50 -8.57 5.33 7.01
C ARG A 50 -9.49 4.80 8.10
N LEU A 51 -10.64 4.23 7.73
CA LEU A 51 -11.59 3.67 8.68
C LEU A 51 -11.00 2.46 9.42
N ASP A 52 -10.18 1.66 8.73
CA ASP A 52 -9.48 0.52 9.30
C ASP A 52 -8.18 0.89 10.07
N GLY A 53 -7.86 2.20 10.17
CA GLY A 53 -6.65 2.67 10.86
C GLY A 53 -5.35 2.35 10.12
N ARG A 54 -5.41 1.96 8.84
CA ARG A 54 -4.24 1.72 7.97
C ARG A 54 -3.70 3.04 7.40
N ASP A 55 -3.09 3.86 8.25
CA ASP A 55 -2.62 5.19 7.87
C ASP A 55 -1.56 5.18 6.74
N SER A 56 -0.75 4.12 6.62
CA SER A 56 0.19 3.93 5.50
C SER A 56 -0.54 3.84 4.17
N ASP A 57 -1.57 3.00 4.13
CA ASP A 57 -2.34 2.69 2.93
C ASP A 57 -3.21 3.89 2.55
N PHE A 58 -3.79 4.57 3.55
CA PHE A 58 -4.46 5.84 3.34
C PHE A 58 -3.55 6.84 2.63
N ARG A 59 -2.33 7.07 3.13
CA ARG A 59 -1.38 8.00 2.51
C ARG A 59 -1.01 7.58 1.08
N LEU A 60 -0.81 6.27 0.87
CA LEU A 60 -0.53 5.72 -0.45
C LEU A 60 -1.68 5.97 -1.42
N TRP A 61 -2.90 5.56 -1.09
CA TRP A 61 -4.07 5.74 -1.96
C TRP A 61 -4.37 7.22 -2.19
N THR A 62 -4.14 8.07 -1.20
CA THR A 62 -4.26 9.54 -1.39
C THR A 62 -3.23 10.06 -2.39
N SER A 63 -1.99 9.55 -2.36
CA SER A 63 -0.97 9.89 -3.36
C SER A 63 -1.35 9.40 -4.75
N VAL A 64 -1.90 8.19 -4.87
CA VAL A 64 -2.39 7.63 -6.14
C VAL A 64 -3.54 8.47 -6.68
N PHE A 65 -4.49 8.85 -5.81
CA PHE A 65 -5.61 9.71 -6.17
C PHE A 65 -5.12 11.05 -6.73
N HIS A 66 -4.17 11.69 -6.05
CA HIS A 66 -3.57 12.93 -6.53
C HIS A 66 -2.91 12.76 -7.90
N THR A 67 -2.22 11.66 -8.16
CA THR A 67 -1.65 11.36 -9.48
C THR A 67 -2.73 11.24 -10.56
N LEU A 68 -3.89 10.67 -10.25
CA LEU A 68 -5.00 10.50 -11.18
C LEU A 68 -5.80 11.78 -11.45
N THR A 69 -5.88 12.69 -10.48
CA THR A 69 -6.67 13.93 -10.61
C THR A 69 -5.86 15.14 -11.07
N ARG A 70 -4.54 15.00 -11.12
CA ARG A 70 -3.61 16.05 -11.54
C ARG A 70 -3.32 15.88 -13.03
N ASP A 71 -4.35 16.06 -13.84
CA ASP A 71 -4.24 16.40 -15.26
C ASP A 71 -3.67 17.83 -15.40
#